data_AF-A0A960SMP4-F1
#
_entry.id   AF-A0A960SMP4-F1
#
_cell.length_a   1.000
_cell.length_b   1.000
_cell.length_c   1.000
_cell.angle_alpha   90.00
_cell.angle_beta   90.00
_cell.angle_gamma   90.00
#
_symmetry.space_group_name_H-M   'P 1'
#
loop_
_entity.id
_entity.type
_entity.pdbx_description
1 polymer ?
#
loop_
_entity_poly.entity_id
_entity_poly.type
_entity_poly.pdbx_seq_one_letter_code
_entity_poly.pdbx_strand_id
1 'polypeptide(L)'
;MGTVSDEKLARMLGRTFKAVQARRIKLGIRPMDPKKRPWTPEEEAQLLGRQTDAELAARLGRDRELVRRHRRKLGVPAQNPPHETRRWTDQEVRLLGTMPDEDVANLINRSPAAIRTRRCESGIPAAPRPRPDPWTGKRQRLLGTAPDDEIARQLGLSVHTVSRHRVALRIPKANPVLRPWTQEEDRLLGTQTDRKVAARLGRPPSGVVVRRRRLKIAPFSRPSRQWTREEDTLLGTVPDKQLVRRFRRTYEAIAARRHKLGIPPARPQDWRPEDDRLLGQRPDEHIALLLGRTKAAVIGRRQKLGIPNWAGDGRPPHWTEAEIAMLGTGPDEELASRLGRSLNAIRLKRRRLHIPDRFPDPNGLKPEEIEMLGTVPDAELAAQLGRTENCIQSWRIKLKKPYLASKCRPWTEAELRLLGRRPDAAIAENYSRTIHAVACKRRDLGLPASR
;
A
#
# COMPACT_ATOMS: atom_id res chain seq x y z
N MET A 1 -25.30 7.01 -8.83
CA MET A 1 -23.90 7.49 -8.63
C MET A 1 -23.16 7.28 -9.93
N GLY A 2 -22.43 8.29 -10.43
CA GLY A 2 -21.64 8.18 -11.67
C GLY A 2 -22.29 8.69 -12.96
N THR A 3 -23.61 8.89 -13.00
CA THR A 3 -24.33 9.54 -14.13
C THR A 3 -24.73 10.98 -13.84
N VAL A 4 -24.83 11.31 -12.56
CA VAL A 4 -25.17 12.63 -12.02
C VAL A 4 -24.03 13.05 -11.10
N SER A 5 -23.72 14.35 -11.03
CA SER A 5 -22.68 14.85 -10.12
C SER A 5 -23.00 14.48 -8.68
N ASP A 6 -21.98 14.15 -7.90
CA ASP A 6 -22.13 13.77 -6.49
C ASP A 6 -22.87 14.86 -5.68
N GLU A 7 -22.77 16.12 -6.10
CA GLU A 7 -23.47 17.26 -5.50
C GLU A 7 -24.97 17.29 -5.82
N LYS A 8 -25.35 17.06 -7.08
CA LYS A 8 -26.77 17.01 -7.45
C LYS A 8 -27.42 15.74 -6.89
N LEU A 9 -26.69 14.63 -6.83
CA LEU A 9 -27.15 13.40 -6.21
C LEU A 9 -27.31 13.53 -4.69
N ALA A 10 -26.42 14.27 -4.02
CA ALA A 10 -26.54 14.61 -2.61
C ALA A 10 -27.82 15.40 -2.32
N ARG A 11 -28.13 16.42 -3.14
CA ARG A 11 -29.39 17.19 -3.04
C ARG A 11 -30.62 16.32 -3.28
N MET A 12 -30.62 15.48 -4.31
CA MET A 12 -31.75 14.60 -4.63
C MET A 12 -32.03 13.57 -3.53
N LEU A 13 -30.98 13.07 -2.86
CA LEU A 13 -31.10 12.05 -1.82
C LEU A 13 -31.26 12.64 -0.40
N GLY A 14 -31.25 13.97 -0.24
CA GLY A 14 -31.25 14.62 1.07
C GLY A 14 -30.04 14.22 1.93
N ARG A 15 -28.90 13.89 1.29
CA ARG A 15 -27.68 13.44 1.96
C ARG A 15 -26.55 14.46 1.76
N THR A 16 -25.54 14.40 2.62
CA THR A 16 -24.36 15.25 2.46
C THR A 16 -23.50 14.78 1.29
N PHE A 17 -22.85 15.74 0.60
CA PHE A 17 -21.93 15.46 -0.50
C PHE A 17 -20.86 14.42 -0.13
N LYS A 18 -20.27 14.53 1.08
CA LYS A 18 -19.25 13.60 1.56
C LYS A 18 -19.77 12.17 1.72
N ALA A 19 -21.02 11.98 2.14
CA ALA A 19 -21.60 10.65 2.28
C ALA A 19 -21.80 9.98 0.90
N VAL A 20 -22.27 10.73 -0.09
CA VAL A 20 -22.43 10.26 -1.48
C VAL A 20 -21.07 9.97 -2.11
N GLN A 21 -20.07 10.85 -1.91
CA GLN A 21 -18.71 10.68 -2.41
C GLN A 21 -18.04 9.44 -1.80
N ALA A 22 -18.15 9.22 -0.50
CA ALA A 22 -17.58 8.05 0.18
C ALA A 22 -18.22 6.75 -0.32
N ARG A 23 -19.56 6.75 -0.53
CA ARG A 23 -20.25 5.59 -1.10
C ARG A 23 -19.83 5.34 -2.55
N ARG A 24 -19.64 6.37 -3.36
CA ARG A 24 -19.13 6.26 -4.74
C ARG A 24 -17.74 5.63 -4.78
N ILE A 25 -16.82 6.11 -3.94
CA ILE A 25 -15.45 5.59 -3.85
C ILE A 25 -15.46 4.12 -3.41
N LYS A 26 -16.29 3.76 -2.41
CA LYS A 26 -16.43 2.38 -1.95
C LYS A 26 -16.97 1.42 -3.02
N LEU A 27 -17.79 1.93 -3.95
CA LEU A 27 -18.30 1.19 -5.10
C LEU A 27 -17.34 1.19 -6.31
N GLY A 28 -16.17 1.84 -6.22
CA GLY A 28 -15.19 1.90 -7.31
C GLY A 28 -15.62 2.74 -8.51
N ILE A 29 -16.68 3.54 -8.39
CA ILE A 29 -17.24 4.32 -9.50
C ILE A 29 -16.44 5.62 -9.64
N ARG A 30 -15.92 5.91 -10.84
CA ARG A 30 -15.18 7.16 -11.10
C ARG A 30 -16.10 8.39 -10.94
N PRO A 31 -15.56 9.55 -10.47
CA PRO A 31 -16.35 10.75 -10.35
C PRO A 31 -16.81 11.21 -11.74
N MET A 32 -18.06 11.62 -11.83
CA MET A 32 -18.62 12.17 -13.05
C MET A 32 -18.01 13.54 -13.33
N ASP A 33 -17.16 13.65 -14.35
CA ASP A 33 -16.65 14.94 -14.82
C ASP A 33 -17.77 15.64 -15.60
N PRO A 34 -18.28 16.80 -15.14
CA PRO A 34 -19.39 17.49 -15.78
C PRO A 34 -19.13 17.80 -17.26
N LYS A 35 -17.86 18.04 -17.62
CA LYS A 35 -17.44 18.38 -18.99
C LYS A 35 -17.30 17.15 -19.90
N LYS A 36 -17.15 15.95 -19.33
CA LYS A 36 -16.95 14.68 -20.06
C LYS A 36 -18.14 13.72 -19.97
N ARG A 37 -19.32 14.26 -19.64
CA ARG A 37 -20.56 13.48 -19.54
C ARG A 37 -20.99 12.89 -20.91
N PRO A 38 -21.59 11.67 -20.96
CA PRO A 38 -22.15 11.09 -22.18
C PRO A 38 -23.13 12.06 -22.87
N TRP A 39 -23.24 11.95 -24.19
CA TRP A 39 -24.15 12.76 -24.99
C TRP A 39 -25.59 12.30 -24.82
N THR A 40 -26.53 13.23 -24.65
CA THR A 40 -27.96 12.92 -24.70
C THR A 40 -28.49 13.12 -26.13
N PRO A 41 -29.58 12.45 -26.52
CA PRO A 41 -30.17 12.60 -27.86
C PRO A 41 -30.54 14.05 -28.21
N GLU A 42 -30.95 14.86 -27.21
CA GLU A 42 -31.29 16.27 -27.41
C GLU A 42 -30.04 17.12 -27.67
N GLU A 43 -28.92 16.79 -27.01
CA GLU A 43 -27.64 17.46 -27.23
C GLU A 43 -27.02 17.05 -28.57
N GLU A 44 -27.25 15.80 -29.02
CA GLU A 44 -26.86 15.34 -30.35
C GLU A 44 -27.68 16.03 -31.45
N ALA A 45 -28.99 16.23 -31.24
CA ALA A 45 -29.81 17.00 -32.16
C ALA A 45 -29.34 18.46 -32.30
N GLN A 46 -28.84 19.07 -31.20
CA GLN A 46 -28.26 20.42 -31.24
C GLN A 46 -26.91 20.49 -31.98
N LEU A 47 -26.19 19.37 -32.16
CA LEU A 47 -24.96 19.32 -32.97
C LEU A 47 -25.25 19.51 -34.46
N LEU A 48 -26.44 19.14 -34.92
CA LEU A 48 -26.91 19.28 -36.30
C LEU A 48 -27.28 20.73 -36.67
N GLY A 49 -27.19 21.67 -35.72
CA GLY A 49 -27.50 23.09 -35.93
C GLY A 49 -26.32 23.95 -36.41
N ARG A 50 -26.66 25.14 -36.94
CA ARG A 50 -25.80 26.22 -37.48
C ARG A 50 -24.79 26.88 -36.51
N GLN A 51 -24.49 26.27 -35.35
CA GLN A 51 -23.65 26.88 -34.30
C GLN A 51 -22.19 26.43 -34.40
N THR A 52 -21.23 27.29 -34.06
CA THR A 52 -19.81 26.93 -34.03
C THR A 52 -19.48 25.96 -32.88
N ASP A 53 -18.37 25.22 -32.98
CA ASP A 53 -17.94 24.29 -31.91
C ASP A 53 -17.73 25.03 -30.56
N ALA A 54 -17.31 26.30 -30.62
CA ALA A 54 -17.01 27.11 -29.44
C ALA A 54 -18.30 27.61 -28.75
N GLU A 55 -19.25 28.13 -29.53
CA GLU A 55 -20.57 28.56 -29.02
C GLU A 55 -21.34 27.37 -28.46
N LEU A 56 -21.30 26.23 -29.15
CA LEU A 56 -21.97 25.02 -28.68
C LEU A 56 -21.32 24.48 -27.40
N ALA A 57 -19.99 24.52 -27.29
CA ALA A 57 -19.28 24.14 -26.08
C ALA A 57 -19.63 25.04 -24.89
N ALA A 58 -19.70 26.37 -25.11
CA ALA A 58 -20.10 27.32 -24.09
C ALA A 58 -21.56 27.12 -23.66
N ARG A 59 -22.46 26.90 -24.61
CA ARG A 59 -23.90 26.70 -24.36
C ARG A 59 -24.19 25.39 -23.64
N LEU A 60 -23.51 24.31 -23.99
CA LEU A 60 -23.69 22.99 -23.38
C LEU A 60 -22.83 22.78 -22.12
N GLY A 61 -21.94 23.73 -21.79
CA GLY A 61 -20.99 23.60 -20.69
C GLY A 61 -20.01 22.43 -20.85
N ARG A 62 -19.63 22.14 -22.11
CA ARG A 62 -18.75 21.03 -22.49
C ARG A 62 -17.38 21.50 -22.97
N ASP A 63 -16.44 20.57 -23.02
CA ASP A 63 -15.13 20.82 -23.64
C ASP A 63 -15.24 20.91 -25.17
N ARG A 64 -14.65 21.96 -25.75
CA ARG A 64 -14.66 22.23 -27.20
C ARG A 64 -14.13 21.06 -28.02
N GLU A 65 -13.08 20.37 -27.55
CA GLU A 65 -12.48 19.27 -28.29
C GLU A 65 -13.40 18.03 -28.31
N LEU A 66 -14.24 17.85 -27.28
CA LEU A 66 -15.22 16.77 -27.24
C LEU A 66 -16.38 17.01 -28.20
N VAL A 67 -16.86 18.26 -28.31
CA VAL A 67 -17.85 18.67 -29.32
C VAL A 67 -17.32 18.38 -30.72
N ARG A 68 -16.09 18.81 -31.00
CA ARG A 68 -15.40 18.59 -32.28
C ARG A 68 -15.24 17.11 -32.62
N ARG A 69 -14.84 16.30 -31.63
CA ARG A 69 -14.66 14.85 -31.80
C ARG A 69 -15.99 14.14 -32.03
N HIS A 70 -17.05 14.56 -31.34
CA HIS A 70 -18.37 13.94 -31.50
C HIS A 70 -19.02 14.32 -32.83
N ARG A 71 -18.88 15.57 -33.30
CA ARG A 71 -19.25 15.96 -34.67
C ARG A 71 -18.54 15.13 -35.72
N ARG A 72 -17.22 14.93 -35.59
CA ARG A 72 -16.44 14.04 -36.47
C ARG A 72 -16.97 12.60 -36.45
N LYS A 73 -17.35 12.08 -35.29
CA LYS A 73 -17.91 10.73 -35.15
C LYS A 73 -19.28 10.57 -35.84
N LEU A 74 -20.10 11.62 -35.79
CA LEU A 74 -21.41 11.68 -36.44
C LEU A 74 -21.36 12.14 -37.91
N GLY A 75 -20.17 12.39 -38.46
CA GLY A 75 -19.99 12.88 -39.82
C GLY A 75 -20.52 14.31 -40.06
N VAL A 76 -20.80 15.06 -38.99
CA VAL A 76 -21.33 16.43 -39.10
C VAL A 76 -20.17 17.39 -39.36
N PRO A 77 -20.15 18.11 -40.50
CA PRO A 77 -19.10 19.06 -40.81
C PRO A 77 -19.11 20.22 -39.82
N ALA A 78 -17.94 20.57 -39.29
CA ALA A 78 -17.81 21.74 -38.43
C ALA A 78 -18.01 23.01 -39.27
N GLN A 79 -18.98 23.86 -38.91
CA GLN A 79 -19.08 25.23 -39.41
C GLN A 79 -18.02 26.14 -38.74
N ASN A 80 -16.76 25.70 -38.70
CA ASN A 80 -15.70 26.68 -38.53
C ASN A 80 -15.66 27.45 -39.85
N PRO A 81 -15.85 28.78 -39.86
CA PRO A 81 -15.36 29.54 -41.00
C PRO A 81 -13.88 29.15 -41.14
N PRO A 82 -13.42 28.69 -42.31
CA PRO A 82 -12.00 28.59 -42.53
C PRO A 82 -11.47 29.97 -42.14
N HIS A 83 -10.49 30.04 -41.23
CA HIS A 83 -9.67 31.25 -41.14
C HIS A 83 -9.32 31.53 -42.59
N GLU A 84 -9.78 32.67 -43.14
CA GLU A 84 -9.43 33.09 -44.48
C GLU A 84 -7.95 32.79 -44.60
N THR A 85 -7.61 31.78 -45.41
CA THR A 85 -6.24 31.35 -45.55
C THR A 85 -5.60 32.49 -46.30
N ARG A 86 -5.17 33.51 -45.54
CA ARG A 86 -4.58 34.73 -46.06
C ARG A 86 -3.46 34.25 -46.95
N ARG A 87 -3.68 34.37 -48.26
CA ARG A 87 -2.75 33.83 -49.24
C ARG A 87 -1.43 34.56 -49.04
N TRP A 88 -0.34 33.81 -49.06
CA TRP A 88 0.99 34.40 -48.99
C TRP A 88 1.16 35.29 -50.21
N THR A 89 1.45 36.57 -50.00
CA THR A 89 1.85 37.46 -51.08
C THR A 89 3.34 37.27 -51.35
N ASP A 90 3.78 37.55 -52.58
CA ASP A 90 5.21 37.48 -52.92
C ASP A 90 6.07 38.43 -52.08
N GLN A 91 5.49 39.54 -51.60
CA GLN A 91 6.14 40.46 -50.67
C GLN A 91 6.35 39.82 -49.29
N GLU A 92 5.36 39.10 -48.77
CA GLU A 92 5.47 38.38 -47.49
C GLU A 92 6.48 37.23 -47.57
N VAL A 93 6.57 36.54 -48.70
CA VAL A 93 7.56 35.46 -48.91
C VAL A 93 8.99 36.01 -48.95
N ARG A 94 9.21 37.19 -49.55
CA ARG A 94 10.53 37.86 -49.57
C ARG A 94 11.03 38.27 -48.18
N LEU A 95 10.14 38.43 -47.21
CA LEU A 95 10.51 38.76 -45.82
C LEU A 95 10.97 37.52 -45.01
N LEU A 96 10.71 36.31 -45.50
CA LEU A 96 11.13 35.08 -44.82
C LEU A 96 12.66 34.98 -44.90
N GLY A 97 13.32 34.73 -43.76
CA GLY A 97 14.77 34.55 -43.69
C GLY A 97 15.61 35.84 -43.65
N THR A 98 15.01 37.03 -43.76
CA THR A 98 15.72 38.32 -43.64
C THR A 98 15.94 38.73 -42.18
N MET A 99 15.00 38.38 -41.30
CA MET A 99 15.04 38.62 -39.86
C MET A 99 14.45 37.41 -39.11
N PRO A 100 14.63 37.30 -37.78
CA PRO A 100 14.08 36.20 -37.00
C PRO A 100 12.59 35.97 -37.25
N ASP A 101 12.17 34.70 -37.29
CA ASP A 101 10.77 34.30 -37.55
C ASP A 101 9.75 35.01 -36.60
N GLU A 102 10.18 35.43 -35.41
CA GLU A 102 9.39 36.20 -34.44
C GLU A 102 9.16 37.65 -34.88
N ASP A 103 10.18 38.30 -35.44
CA ASP A 103 10.09 39.69 -35.90
C ASP A 103 9.28 39.77 -37.19
N VAL A 104 9.48 38.81 -38.11
CA VAL A 104 8.62 38.67 -39.30
C VAL A 104 7.17 38.45 -38.87
N ALA A 105 6.92 37.62 -37.85
CA ALA A 105 5.57 37.33 -37.36
C ALA A 105 4.83 38.58 -36.90
N ASN A 106 5.51 39.42 -36.14
CA ASN A 106 4.96 40.69 -35.68
C ASN A 106 4.76 41.66 -36.86
N LEU A 107 5.69 41.71 -37.81
CA LEU A 107 5.66 42.63 -38.95
C LEU A 107 4.49 42.35 -39.92
N ILE A 108 4.27 41.08 -40.28
CA ILE A 108 3.18 40.70 -41.21
C ILE A 108 1.89 40.27 -40.50
N ASN A 109 1.88 40.39 -39.16
CA ASN A 109 0.80 39.96 -38.27
C ASN A 109 0.34 38.52 -38.56
N ARG A 110 1.30 37.60 -38.61
CA ARG A 110 1.07 36.15 -38.72
C ARG A 110 1.65 35.43 -37.51
N SER A 111 1.26 34.18 -37.30
CA SER A 111 1.88 33.38 -36.24
C SER A 111 3.33 33.00 -36.61
N PRO A 112 4.25 32.93 -35.63
CA PRO A 112 5.61 32.45 -35.87
C PRO A 112 5.64 31.02 -36.46
N ALA A 113 4.63 30.21 -36.16
CA ALA A 113 4.48 28.86 -36.70
C ALA A 113 4.13 28.88 -38.21
N ALA A 114 3.28 29.81 -38.66
CA ALA A 114 2.93 29.96 -40.07
C ALA A 114 4.15 30.38 -40.89
N ILE A 115 4.95 31.33 -40.38
CA ILE A 115 6.20 31.77 -41.00
C ILE A 115 7.21 30.63 -41.08
N ARG A 116 7.41 29.89 -39.99
CA ARG A 116 8.32 28.74 -39.99
C ARG A 116 7.91 27.70 -41.03
N THR A 117 6.61 27.38 -41.09
CA THR A 117 6.06 26.41 -42.05
C THR A 117 6.30 26.89 -43.48
N ARG A 118 5.93 28.13 -43.80
CA ARG A 118 6.12 28.69 -45.14
C ARG A 118 7.58 28.83 -45.52
N ARG A 119 8.43 29.21 -44.57
CA ARG A 119 9.88 29.31 -44.74
C ARG A 119 10.48 27.94 -45.09
N CYS A 120 10.05 26.87 -44.42
CA CYS A 120 10.47 25.50 -44.73
C CYS A 120 9.93 25.02 -46.07
N GLU A 121 8.65 25.28 -46.38
CA GLU A 121 8.04 24.97 -47.69
C GLU A 121 8.75 25.68 -48.85
N SER A 122 9.22 26.90 -48.62
CA SER A 122 9.93 27.72 -49.62
C SER A 122 11.44 27.45 -49.65
N GLY A 123 11.94 26.50 -48.84
CA GLY A 123 13.36 26.15 -48.77
C GLY A 123 14.28 27.26 -48.23
N ILE A 124 13.71 28.28 -47.57
CA ILE A 124 14.47 29.44 -47.10
C ILE A 124 15.12 29.12 -45.74
N PRO A 125 16.44 29.32 -45.56
CA PRO A 125 17.08 29.13 -44.26
C PRO A 125 16.59 30.17 -43.25
N ALA A 126 16.56 29.80 -41.96
CA ALA A 126 16.23 30.74 -40.91
C ALA A 126 17.30 31.84 -40.82
N ALA A 127 16.89 33.09 -40.60
CA ALA A 127 17.81 34.16 -40.32
C ALA A 127 18.68 33.80 -39.10
N PRO A 128 20.00 34.09 -39.13
CA PRO A 128 20.86 33.86 -37.98
C PRO A 128 20.32 34.67 -36.79
N ARG A 129 20.06 34.00 -35.67
CA ARG A 129 19.76 34.69 -34.40
C ARG A 129 21.10 35.00 -33.73
N PRO A 130 21.58 36.26 -33.72
CA PRO A 130 22.73 36.62 -32.91
C PRO A 130 22.33 36.46 -31.44
N ARG A 131 22.75 35.37 -30.81
CA ARG A 131 22.67 35.24 -29.36
C ARG A 131 23.85 36.01 -28.79
N PRO A 132 23.64 37.03 -27.94
CA PRO A 132 24.75 37.64 -27.23
C PRO A 132 25.46 36.53 -26.45
N ASP A 133 26.77 36.37 -26.65
CA ASP A 133 27.54 35.40 -25.86
C ASP A 133 27.48 35.85 -24.39
N PRO A 134 26.87 35.05 -23.49
CA PRO A 134 26.80 35.41 -22.09
C PRO A 134 28.18 35.42 -21.42
N TRP A 135 29.25 34.97 -22.08
CA TRP A 135 30.61 34.88 -21.55
C TRP A 135 31.49 36.05 -21.94
N THR A 136 31.36 37.15 -21.20
CA THR A 136 32.39 38.20 -21.23
C THR A 136 33.66 37.73 -20.51
N GLY A 137 34.83 38.28 -20.85
CA GLY A 137 36.09 37.90 -20.21
C GLY A 137 36.09 38.01 -18.67
N LYS A 138 35.29 38.92 -18.11
CA LYS A 138 35.06 39.01 -16.65
C LYS A 138 34.31 37.78 -16.10
N ARG A 139 33.27 37.31 -16.81
CA ARG A 139 32.47 36.13 -16.42
C ARG A 139 33.25 34.83 -16.58
N GLN A 140 34.08 34.73 -17.62
CA GLN A 140 34.93 33.56 -17.85
C GLN A 140 35.98 33.37 -16.74
N ARG A 141 36.53 34.46 -16.20
CA ARG A 141 37.48 34.42 -15.06
C ARG A 141 36.86 33.88 -13.76
N LEU A 142 35.53 33.85 -13.63
CA LEU A 142 34.85 33.27 -12.47
C LEU A 142 34.76 31.75 -12.55
N LEU A 143 34.99 31.15 -13.72
CA LEU A 143 34.90 29.70 -13.87
C LEU A 143 36.07 29.02 -13.17
N GLY A 144 35.76 28.10 -12.26
CA GLY A 144 36.77 27.37 -11.48
C GLY A 144 37.22 28.06 -10.19
N THR A 145 36.73 29.26 -9.88
CA THR A 145 37.02 29.93 -8.59
C THR A 145 36.06 29.49 -7.48
N ALA A 146 34.81 29.20 -7.82
CA ALA A 146 33.77 28.74 -6.91
C ALA A 146 32.97 27.57 -7.53
N PRO A 147 32.15 26.84 -6.75
CA PRO A 147 31.26 25.82 -7.27
C PRO A 147 30.35 26.35 -8.39
N ASP A 148 30.10 25.52 -9.41
CA ASP A 148 29.30 25.90 -10.59
C ASP A 148 27.90 26.45 -10.21
N ASP A 149 27.33 26.04 -9.08
CA ASP A 149 26.04 26.53 -8.56
C ASP A 149 26.11 27.95 -7.97
N GLU A 150 27.23 28.30 -7.34
CA GLU A 150 27.45 29.63 -6.80
C GLU A 150 27.71 30.64 -7.93
N ILE A 151 28.55 30.26 -8.90
CA ILE A 151 28.82 31.06 -10.10
C ILE A 151 27.52 31.26 -10.91
N ALA A 152 26.70 30.21 -11.04
CA ALA A 152 25.41 30.30 -11.71
C ALA A 152 24.48 31.32 -11.06
N ARG A 153 24.41 31.33 -9.73
CA ARG A 153 23.62 32.30 -8.96
C ARG A 153 24.16 33.73 -9.13
N GLN A 154 25.48 33.90 -9.09
CA GLN A 154 26.14 35.20 -9.25
C GLN A 154 25.93 35.79 -10.66
N LEU A 155 25.87 34.95 -11.69
CA LEU A 155 25.73 35.38 -13.08
C LEU A 155 24.29 35.39 -13.60
N GLY A 156 23.32 34.93 -12.81
CA GLY A 156 21.94 34.76 -13.25
C GLY A 156 21.80 33.74 -14.39
N LEU A 157 22.72 32.77 -14.47
CA LEU A 157 22.75 31.74 -15.50
C LEU A 157 22.32 30.39 -14.92
N SER A 158 21.89 29.46 -15.78
CA SER A 158 21.69 28.08 -15.35
C SER A 158 23.02 27.40 -14.99
N VAL A 159 23.03 26.57 -13.95
CA VAL A 159 24.19 25.73 -13.56
C VAL A 159 24.72 24.93 -14.74
N HIS A 160 23.83 24.43 -15.59
CA HIS A 160 24.21 23.67 -16.78
C HIS A 160 25.00 24.50 -17.80
N THR A 161 24.65 25.77 -17.99
CA THR A 161 25.37 26.68 -18.91
C THR A 161 26.77 26.99 -18.39
N VAL A 162 26.91 27.24 -17.09
CA VAL A 162 28.22 27.44 -16.42
C VAL A 162 29.09 26.19 -16.54
N SER A 163 28.54 25.02 -16.22
CA SER A 163 29.29 23.76 -16.25
C SER A 163 29.74 23.38 -17.66
N ARG A 164 28.87 23.58 -18.66
CA ARG A 164 29.20 23.32 -20.07
C ARG A 164 30.34 24.21 -20.56
N HIS A 165 30.30 25.50 -20.24
CA HIS A 165 31.34 26.44 -20.66
C HIS A 165 32.67 26.20 -19.92
N ARG A 166 32.62 25.88 -18.61
CA ARG A 166 33.79 25.44 -17.83
C ARG A 166 34.48 24.23 -18.49
N VAL A 167 33.69 23.21 -18.87
CA VAL A 167 34.21 21.99 -19.51
C VAL A 167 34.77 22.28 -20.90
N ALA A 168 34.13 23.15 -21.69
CA ALA A 168 34.64 23.56 -23.00
C ALA A 168 36.02 24.23 -22.91
N LEU A 169 36.26 25.00 -21.84
CA LEU A 169 37.56 25.61 -21.53
C LEU A 169 38.53 24.67 -20.79
N ARG A 170 38.16 23.41 -20.58
CA ARG A 170 38.93 22.40 -19.81
C ARG A 170 39.30 22.86 -18.40
N ILE A 171 38.53 23.75 -17.80
CA ILE A 171 38.74 24.23 -16.44
C ILE A 171 38.19 23.16 -15.46
N PRO A 172 38.98 22.64 -14.50
CA PRO A 172 38.48 21.69 -13.51
C PRO A 172 37.39 22.31 -12.62
N LYS A 173 36.48 21.48 -12.09
CA LYS A 173 35.45 21.96 -11.16
C LYS A 173 36.13 22.39 -9.87
N ALA A 174 35.81 23.58 -9.38
CA ALA A 174 36.14 23.96 -8.01
C ALA A 174 35.39 23.02 -7.06
N ASN A 175 36.05 21.94 -6.66
CA ASN A 175 35.47 20.95 -5.77
C ASN A 175 36.09 21.16 -4.39
N PRO A 176 35.30 21.61 -3.39
CA PRO A 176 35.76 21.72 -2.00
C PRO A 176 36.34 20.40 -1.46
N VAL A 177 35.88 19.26 -1.99
CA VAL A 177 36.33 17.91 -1.62
C VAL A 177 37.69 17.54 -2.25
N LEU A 178 38.07 18.16 -3.38
CA LEU A 178 39.37 17.96 -4.04
C LEU A 178 40.38 19.06 -3.68
N ARG A 179 40.17 19.79 -2.58
CA ARG A 179 41.20 20.70 -2.03
C ARG A 179 42.53 19.93 -1.95
N PRO A 180 43.60 20.34 -2.67
CA PRO A 180 44.89 19.69 -2.59
C PRO A 180 45.37 19.58 -1.15
N TRP A 181 46.06 18.49 -0.80
CA TRP A 181 46.61 18.30 0.54
C TRP A 181 47.87 19.16 0.71
N THR A 182 47.94 19.92 1.79
CA THR A 182 49.16 20.66 2.14
C THR A 182 50.11 19.78 2.97
N GLN A 183 51.40 20.12 3.01
CA GLN A 183 52.37 19.39 3.82
C GLN A 183 52.04 19.43 5.32
N GLU A 184 51.47 20.53 5.80
CA GLU A 184 51.02 20.68 7.19
C GLU A 184 49.86 19.73 7.53
N GLU A 185 48.93 19.54 6.59
CA GLU A 185 47.83 18.58 6.75
C GLU A 185 48.33 17.14 6.76
N ASP A 186 49.30 16.82 5.91
CA ASP A 186 49.90 15.49 5.87
C ASP A 186 50.64 15.16 7.17
N ARG A 187 51.30 16.15 7.81
CA ARG A 187 51.94 15.99 9.13
C ARG A 187 50.96 15.65 10.25
N LEU A 188 49.68 16.02 10.11
CA LEU A 188 48.65 15.70 11.10
C LEU A 188 48.10 14.28 10.97
N LEU A 189 48.31 13.62 9.83
CA LEU A 189 47.85 12.24 9.61
C LEU A 189 48.62 11.28 10.51
N GLY A 190 47.90 10.39 11.20
CA GLY A 190 48.52 9.41 12.12
C GLY A 190 48.87 9.95 13.51
N THR A 191 48.75 11.27 13.77
CA THR A 191 48.96 11.85 15.12
C THR A 191 47.76 11.65 16.05
N GLN A 192 46.56 11.57 15.48
CA GLN A 192 45.30 11.38 16.16
C GLN A 192 44.37 10.52 15.30
N THR A 193 43.24 10.08 15.87
CA THR A 193 42.23 9.33 15.13
C THR A 193 41.78 10.09 13.87
N ASP A 194 41.61 9.40 12.75
CA ASP A 194 41.23 9.99 11.45
C ASP A 194 39.99 10.90 11.56
N ARG A 195 39.04 10.60 12.47
CA ARG A 195 37.86 11.43 12.74
C ARG A 195 38.18 12.79 13.37
N LYS A 196 39.15 12.85 14.29
CA LYS A 196 39.59 14.11 14.92
C LYS A 196 40.38 14.96 13.94
N VAL A 197 41.25 14.34 13.14
CA VAL A 197 41.98 15.03 12.07
C VAL A 197 41.02 15.59 11.03
N ALA A 198 40.01 14.82 10.63
CA ALA A 198 38.94 15.27 9.72
C ALA A 198 38.20 16.51 10.25
N ALA A 199 37.78 16.48 11.51
CA ALA A 199 37.11 17.61 12.16
C ALA A 199 38.00 18.85 12.23
N ARG A 200 39.29 18.68 12.55
CA ARG A 200 40.26 19.78 12.63
C ARG A 200 40.56 20.42 11.27
N LEU A 201 40.56 19.62 10.20
CA LEU A 201 40.89 20.09 8.85
C LEU A 201 39.67 20.52 8.03
N GLY A 202 38.45 20.34 8.55
CA GLY A 202 37.21 20.55 7.80
C GLY A 202 37.10 19.64 6.57
N ARG A 203 37.70 18.44 6.63
CA ARG A 203 37.71 17.44 5.55
C ARG A 203 36.79 16.27 5.90
N PRO A 204 36.23 15.55 4.91
CA PRO A 204 35.50 14.32 5.19
C PRO A 204 36.43 13.23 5.77
N PRO A 205 35.99 12.46 6.78
CA PRO A 205 36.81 11.38 7.37
C PRO A 205 37.34 10.36 6.36
N SER A 206 36.54 10.05 5.34
CA SER A 206 36.95 9.16 4.24
C SER A 206 38.14 9.71 3.45
N GLY A 207 38.21 11.02 3.22
CA GLY A 207 39.34 11.66 2.53
C GLY A 207 40.64 11.55 3.32
N VAL A 208 40.57 11.74 4.64
CA VAL A 208 41.71 11.55 5.57
C VAL A 208 42.21 10.11 5.53
N VAL A 209 41.31 9.12 5.57
CA VAL A 209 41.66 7.70 5.49
C VAL A 209 42.37 7.38 4.16
N VAL A 210 41.84 7.86 3.04
CA VAL A 210 42.42 7.63 1.71
C VAL A 210 43.81 8.26 1.60
N ARG A 211 43.98 9.51 2.05
CA ARG A 211 45.28 10.19 2.04
C ARG A 211 46.30 9.49 2.93
N ARG A 212 45.91 9.14 4.16
CA ARG A 212 46.75 8.40 5.12
C ARG A 212 47.25 7.08 4.52
N ARG A 213 46.36 6.30 3.90
CA ARG A 213 46.72 5.04 3.22
C ARG A 213 47.66 5.28 2.04
N ARG A 214 47.43 6.32 1.23
CA ARG A 214 48.30 6.68 0.10
C ARG A 214 49.72 7.05 0.54
N LEU A 215 49.85 7.71 1.69
CA LEU A 215 51.15 8.03 2.31
C LEU A 215 51.72 6.89 3.16
N LYS A 216 51.07 5.71 3.18
CA LYS A 216 51.46 4.52 3.97
C LYS A 216 51.60 4.78 5.47
N ILE A 217 50.89 5.78 6.01
CA ILE A 217 50.87 6.10 7.43
C ILE A 217 49.90 5.14 8.14
N ALA A 218 50.31 4.51 9.25
CA ALA A 218 49.45 3.63 10.03
C ALA A 218 48.31 4.44 10.69
N PRO A 219 47.11 3.84 10.89
CA PRO A 219 46.05 4.51 11.63
C PRO A 219 46.49 4.76 13.07
N PHE A 220 46.18 5.94 13.61
CA PHE A 220 46.45 6.25 15.01
C PHE A 220 45.73 5.24 15.91
N SER A 221 46.51 4.36 16.52
CA SER A 221 46.05 3.34 17.44
C SER A 221 46.68 3.65 18.80
N ARG A 222 45.85 3.82 19.83
CA ARG A 222 46.38 3.84 21.20
C ARG A 222 47.05 2.49 21.45
N PRO A 223 48.21 2.44 22.14
CA PRO A 223 48.82 1.17 22.53
C PRO A 223 47.75 0.32 23.23
N SER A 224 47.42 -0.83 22.64
CA SER A 224 46.46 -1.73 23.26
C SER A 224 47.00 -2.14 24.62
N ARG A 225 46.19 -1.98 25.68
CA ARG A 225 46.56 -2.45 27.04
C ARG A 225 47.05 -3.89 26.95
N GLN A 226 48.32 -4.13 27.31
CA GLN A 226 48.94 -5.45 27.24
C GLN A 226 48.15 -6.43 28.12
N TRP A 227 48.04 -7.69 27.68
CA TRP A 227 47.41 -8.75 28.45
C TRP A 227 48.34 -9.17 29.58
N THR A 228 47.83 -9.24 30.81
CA THR A 228 48.61 -9.78 31.93
C THR A 228 48.56 -11.31 31.92
N ARG A 229 49.56 -11.95 32.53
CA ARG A 229 49.57 -13.43 32.68
C ARG A 229 48.33 -13.93 33.42
N GLU A 230 47.86 -13.18 34.42
CA GLU A 230 46.63 -13.47 35.17
C GLU A 230 45.35 -13.35 34.32
N GLU A 231 45.30 -12.39 33.39
CA GLU A 231 44.18 -12.29 32.46
C GLU A 231 44.16 -13.50 31.52
N ASP A 232 45.33 -13.94 31.03
CA ASP A 232 45.45 -15.09 30.13
C ASP A 232 45.11 -16.43 30.79
N THR A 233 45.47 -16.66 32.07
CA THR A 233 45.11 -17.91 32.80
C THR A 233 43.61 -18.06 33.02
N LEU A 234 42.89 -16.95 33.06
CA LEU A 234 41.44 -16.92 33.25
C LEU A 234 40.66 -17.07 31.92
N LEU A 235 41.32 -16.96 30.77
CA LEU A 235 40.71 -17.24 29.47
C LEU A 235 40.48 -18.75 29.32
N GLY A 236 39.25 -19.15 29.00
CA GLY A 236 38.89 -20.56 28.80
C GLY A 236 38.53 -21.32 30.08
N THR A 237 38.77 -20.76 31.27
CA THR A 237 38.29 -21.32 32.54
C THR A 237 36.94 -20.72 32.96
N VAL A 238 36.73 -19.43 32.68
CA VAL A 238 35.49 -18.71 32.98
C VAL A 238 34.82 -18.29 31.66
N PRO A 239 33.48 -18.32 31.55
CA PRO A 239 32.77 -17.82 30.37
C PRO A 239 33.14 -16.38 30.03
N ASP A 240 33.49 -16.12 28.77
CA ASP A 240 33.95 -14.83 28.24
C ASP A 240 33.03 -13.66 28.66
N LYS A 241 31.72 -13.88 28.81
CA LYS A 241 30.73 -12.87 29.23
C LYS A 241 30.95 -12.36 30.66
N GLN A 242 31.42 -13.21 31.57
CA GLN A 242 31.74 -12.81 32.95
C GLN A 242 33.08 -12.06 33.01
N LEU A 243 34.01 -12.37 32.10
CA LEU A 243 35.32 -11.73 32.01
C LEU A 243 35.25 -10.28 31.49
N VAL A 244 34.20 -9.90 30.75
CA VAL A 244 33.99 -8.52 30.25
C VAL A 244 34.02 -7.48 31.38
N ARG A 245 33.25 -7.73 32.45
CA ARG A 245 33.18 -6.80 33.60
C ARG A 245 34.47 -6.84 34.43
N ARG A 246 35.05 -8.03 34.60
CA ARG A 246 36.25 -8.24 35.42
C ARG A 246 37.51 -7.61 34.78
N PHE A 247 37.68 -7.76 33.48
CA PHE A 247 38.85 -7.24 32.76
C PHE A 247 38.67 -5.81 32.25
N ARG A 248 37.44 -5.28 32.29
CA ARG A 248 37.05 -4.00 31.67
C ARG A 248 37.49 -3.93 30.19
N ARG A 249 37.43 -5.08 29.50
CA ARG A 249 37.73 -5.24 28.08
C ARG A 249 36.46 -5.62 27.34
N THR A 250 36.42 -5.36 26.03
CA THR A 250 35.29 -5.78 25.20
C THR A 250 35.27 -7.30 25.04
N TYR A 251 34.08 -7.86 24.82
CA TYR A 251 33.90 -9.27 24.52
C TYR A 251 34.76 -9.72 23.32
N GLU A 252 34.80 -8.89 22.27
CA GLU A 252 35.61 -9.15 21.06
C GLU A 252 37.11 -9.22 21.36
N ALA A 253 37.63 -8.36 22.24
CA ALA A 253 39.04 -8.40 22.62
C ALA A 253 39.40 -9.69 23.37
N ILE A 254 38.50 -10.15 24.26
CA ILE A 254 38.65 -11.41 25.01
C ILE A 254 38.59 -12.60 24.04
N ALA A 255 37.60 -12.65 23.16
CA ALA A 255 37.46 -13.71 22.16
C ALA A 255 38.65 -13.75 21.18
N ALA A 256 39.14 -12.59 20.73
CA ALA A 256 40.30 -12.48 19.85
C ALA A 256 41.59 -12.94 20.54
N ARG A 257 41.81 -12.57 21.81
CA ARG A 257 42.96 -13.05 22.59
C ARG A 257 42.91 -14.55 22.79
N ARG A 258 41.74 -15.06 23.16
CA ARG A 258 41.46 -16.49 23.32
C ARG A 258 41.76 -17.28 22.03
N HIS A 259 41.29 -16.80 20.88
CA HIS A 259 41.63 -17.39 19.58
C HIS A 259 43.12 -17.32 19.25
N LYS A 260 43.80 -16.21 19.57
CA LYS A 260 45.25 -16.08 19.35
C LYS A 260 46.08 -17.06 20.18
N LEU A 261 45.60 -17.42 21.37
CA LEU A 261 46.21 -18.41 22.25
C LEU A 261 45.74 -19.85 21.96
N GLY A 262 44.86 -20.05 20.97
CA GLY A 262 44.31 -21.38 20.65
C GLY A 262 43.38 -21.95 21.72
N ILE A 263 42.92 -21.13 22.67
CA ILE A 263 42.11 -21.59 23.79
C ILE A 263 40.64 -21.71 23.32
N PRO A 264 39.96 -22.85 23.48
CA PRO A 264 38.54 -22.94 23.17
C PRO A 264 37.71 -22.09 24.15
N PRO A 265 36.54 -21.55 23.74
CA PRO A 265 35.68 -20.83 24.67
C PRO A 265 35.23 -21.77 25.78
N ALA A 266 35.19 -21.27 27.02
CA ALA A 266 34.56 -21.96 28.14
C ALA A 266 33.05 -22.08 27.87
N ARG A 267 32.67 -23.08 27.08
CA ARG A 267 31.27 -23.42 26.81
C ARG A 267 30.79 -24.26 27.99
N PRO A 268 29.55 -24.04 28.48
CA PRO A 268 28.90 -25.06 29.28
C PRO A 268 28.77 -26.31 28.42
N GLN A 269 29.61 -27.29 28.75
CA GLN A 269 29.70 -28.70 28.34
C GLN A 269 29.15 -29.13 26.97
N ASP A 270 29.96 -29.88 26.24
CA ASP A 270 29.44 -30.82 25.24
C ASP A 270 28.31 -31.68 25.83
N TRP A 271 27.33 -32.05 25.00
CA TRP A 271 26.20 -32.87 25.44
C TRP A 271 26.71 -34.23 25.92
N ARG A 272 26.59 -34.50 27.22
CA ARG A 272 26.92 -35.81 27.78
C ARG A 272 25.79 -36.80 27.45
N PRO A 273 26.07 -38.11 27.34
CA PRO A 273 25.03 -39.12 27.19
C PRO A 273 23.96 -39.07 28.30
N GLU A 274 24.34 -38.67 29.52
CA GLU A 274 23.40 -38.45 30.63
C GLU A 274 22.47 -37.26 30.40
N ASP A 275 22.98 -36.17 29.82
CA ASP A 275 22.19 -34.99 29.45
C ASP A 275 21.17 -35.35 28.34
N ASP A 276 21.57 -36.20 27.39
CA ASP A 276 20.70 -36.65 26.30
C ASP A 276 19.57 -37.57 26.80
N ARG A 277 19.81 -38.38 27.83
CA ARG A 277 18.77 -39.22 28.46
C ARG A 277 17.65 -38.39 29.07
N LEU A 278 17.95 -37.19 29.58
CA LEU A 278 16.96 -36.31 30.21
C LEU A 278 16.01 -35.66 29.19
N LEU A 279 16.42 -35.57 27.92
CA LEU A 279 15.62 -34.99 26.85
C LEU A 279 14.33 -35.81 26.63
N GLY A 280 13.18 -35.14 26.66
CA GLY A 280 11.87 -35.79 26.48
C GLY A 280 11.24 -36.39 27.75
N GLN A 281 11.96 -36.49 28.87
CA GLN A 281 11.39 -36.93 30.16
C GLN A 281 10.64 -35.83 30.91
N ARG A 282 10.97 -34.57 30.62
CA ARG A 282 10.41 -33.38 31.27
C ARG A 282 10.24 -32.26 30.25
N PRO A 283 9.47 -31.19 30.55
CA PRO A 283 9.44 -30.00 29.72
C PRO A 283 10.85 -29.46 29.43
N ASP A 284 11.10 -29.07 28.18
CA ASP A 284 12.40 -28.54 27.70
C ASP A 284 12.91 -27.36 28.57
N GLU A 285 12.00 -26.64 29.23
CA GLU A 285 12.31 -25.51 30.13
C GLU A 285 12.90 -25.95 31.47
N HIS A 286 12.36 -27.03 32.06
CA HIS A 286 12.91 -27.58 33.29
C HIS A 286 14.27 -28.24 33.04
N ILE A 287 14.43 -28.90 31.89
CA ILE A 287 15.71 -29.48 31.48
C ILE A 287 16.74 -28.38 31.24
N ALA A 288 16.35 -27.26 30.63
CA ALA A 288 17.24 -26.11 30.44
C ALA A 288 17.78 -25.56 31.77
N LEU A 289 16.90 -25.41 32.77
CA LEU A 289 17.30 -25.00 34.12
C LEU A 289 18.21 -26.03 34.80
N LEU A 290 17.87 -27.31 34.72
CA LEU A 290 18.61 -28.40 35.35
C LEU A 290 20.01 -28.59 34.76
N LEU A 291 20.16 -28.39 33.45
CA LEU A 291 21.43 -28.50 32.75
C LEU A 291 22.22 -27.17 32.67
N GLY A 292 21.66 -26.07 33.19
CA GLY A 292 22.26 -24.73 33.06
C GLY A 292 22.42 -24.28 31.59
N ARG A 293 21.54 -24.76 30.71
CA ARG A 293 21.55 -24.50 29.26
C ARG A 293 20.41 -23.58 28.85
N THR A 294 20.46 -23.06 27.63
CA THR A 294 19.33 -22.33 27.07
C THR A 294 18.25 -23.29 26.57
N LYS A 295 16.97 -22.91 26.71
CA LYS A 295 15.82 -23.67 26.18
C LYS A 295 15.98 -23.99 24.69
N ALA A 296 16.52 -23.05 23.91
CA ALA A 296 16.79 -23.25 22.49
C ALA A 296 17.84 -24.33 22.22
N ALA A 297 18.89 -24.43 23.05
CA ALA A 297 19.90 -25.48 22.92
C ALA A 297 19.30 -26.87 23.20
N VAL A 298 18.44 -26.98 24.22
CA VAL A 298 17.70 -28.21 24.56
C VAL A 298 16.78 -28.62 23.42
N ILE A 299 15.97 -27.70 22.89
CA ILE A 299 15.09 -27.94 21.73
C ILE A 299 15.90 -28.43 20.52
N GLY A 300 16.99 -27.73 20.20
CA GLY A 300 17.83 -28.08 19.05
C GLY A 300 18.49 -29.45 19.19
N ARG A 301 18.96 -29.81 20.39
CA ARG A 301 19.51 -31.14 20.65
C ARG A 301 18.44 -32.23 20.58
N ARG A 302 17.29 -32.00 21.20
CA ARG A 302 16.15 -32.92 21.20
C ARG A 302 15.68 -33.22 19.76
N GLN A 303 15.55 -32.20 18.92
CA GLN A 303 15.22 -32.33 17.50
C GLN A 303 16.30 -33.10 16.72
N LYS A 304 17.59 -32.83 16.97
CA LYS A 304 18.70 -33.54 16.32
C LYS A 304 18.71 -35.05 16.63
N LEU A 305 18.30 -35.42 17.84
CA LEU A 305 18.18 -36.81 18.27
C LEU A 305 16.81 -37.44 17.94
N GLY A 306 15.92 -36.70 17.27
CA GLY A 306 14.59 -37.19 16.90
C GLY A 306 13.65 -37.42 18.08
N ILE A 307 13.99 -36.91 19.27
CA ILE A 307 13.21 -37.14 20.49
C ILE A 307 11.96 -36.22 20.44
N PRO A 308 10.74 -36.78 20.57
CA PRO A 308 9.52 -35.98 20.66
C PRO A 308 9.57 -35.01 21.85
N ASN A 309 8.89 -33.86 21.73
CA ASN A 309 8.74 -32.97 22.89
C ASN A 309 7.99 -33.70 24.01
N TRP A 310 8.35 -33.43 25.27
CA TRP A 310 7.61 -33.97 26.41
C TRP A 310 6.14 -33.60 26.26
N ALA A 311 5.33 -34.64 26.08
CA ALA A 311 3.89 -34.57 26.09
C ALA A 311 3.49 -35.18 27.43
N GLY A 312 3.19 -34.36 28.43
CA GLY A 312 2.53 -34.89 29.63
C GLY A 312 1.21 -35.57 29.27
N ASP A 313 0.47 -36.03 30.28
CA ASP A 313 -0.81 -36.76 30.13
C ASP A 313 -1.92 -35.99 29.36
N GLY A 314 -1.67 -34.74 28.97
CA GLY A 314 -2.61 -33.85 28.29
C GLY A 314 -2.52 -33.79 26.77
N ARG A 315 -1.70 -34.60 26.09
CA ARG A 315 -1.77 -34.69 24.61
C ARG A 315 -2.92 -35.61 24.23
N PRO A 316 -3.98 -35.13 23.56
CA PRO A 316 -5.03 -36.03 23.09
C PRO A 316 -4.41 -37.10 22.18
N PRO A 317 -4.86 -38.36 22.27
CA PRO A 317 -4.36 -39.44 21.43
C PRO A 317 -4.47 -39.08 19.95
N HIS A 318 -3.71 -39.81 19.12
CA HIS A 318 -3.76 -39.69 17.66
C HIS A 318 -5.22 -39.69 17.17
N TRP A 319 -5.50 -38.91 16.13
CA TRP A 319 -6.83 -38.85 15.53
C TRP A 319 -7.22 -40.22 15.01
N THR A 320 -8.26 -40.82 15.59
CA THR A 320 -8.84 -42.07 15.11
C THR A 320 -9.72 -41.80 13.89
N GLU A 321 -9.95 -42.84 13.08
CA GLU A 321 -10.82 -42.75 11.91
C GLU A 321 -12.26 -42.37 12.28
N ALA A 322 -12.77 -42.87 13.40
CA ALA A 322 -14.08 -42.52 13.94
C ALA A 322 -14.17 -41.02 14.29
N GLU A 323 -13.11 -40.43 14.85
CA GLU A 323 -13.07 -39.00 15.16
C GLU A 323 -12.97 -38.14 13.92
N ILE A 324 -12.27 -38.61 12.89
CA ILE A 324 -12.19 -37.93 11.59
C ILE A 324 -13.56 -37.94 10.91
N ALA A 325 -14.29 -39.05 10.96
CA ALA A 325 -15.64 -39.16 10.41
C ALA A 325 -16.64 -38.20 11.07
N MET A 326 -16.42 -37.82 12.34
CA MET A 326 -17.24 -36.84 13.05
C MET A 326 -16.92 -35.37 12.68
N LEU A 327 -15.79 -35.09 12.04
CA LEU A 327 -15.44 -33.72 11.65
C LEU A 327 -16.37 -33.24 10.53
N GLY A 328 -17.14 -32.17 10.79
CA GLY A 328 -18.09 -31.59 9.84
C GLY A 328 -19.52 -32.14 9.93
N THR A 329 -19.81 -33.08 10.84
CA THR A 329 -21.19 -33.56 11.10
C THR A 329 -21.94 -32.68 12.10
N GLY A 330 -21.24 -31.87 12.89
CA GLY A 330 -21.82 -30.95 13.86
C GLY A 330 -20.90 -29.75 14.14
N PRO A 331 -21.31 -28.80 14.99
CA PRO A 331 -20.53 -27.62 15.33
C PRO A 331 -19.17 -27.98 15.95
N ASP A 332 -18.12 -27.28 15.54
CA ASP A 332 -16.75 -27.51 16.02
C ASP A 332 -16.65 -27.38 17.58
N GLU A 333 -17.51 -26.55 18.20
CA GLU A 333 -17.58 -26.41 19.68
C GLU A 333 -18.16 -27.65 20.38
N GLU A 334 -19.24 -28.23 19.85
CA GLU A 334 -19.84 -29.44 20.43
C GLU A 334 -18.93 -30.65 20.27
N LEU A 335 -18.27 -30.75 19.11
CA LEU A 335 -17.26 -31.76 18.84
C LEU A 335 -16.05 -31.61 19.79
N ALA A 336 -15.67 -30.38 20.16
CA ALA A 336 -14.56 -30.14 21.10
C ALA A 336 -14.87 -30.71 22.49
N SER A 337 -16.06 -30.42 23.00
CA SER A 337 -16.53 -30.96 24.28
C SER A 337 -16.69 -32.47 24.24
N ARG A 338 -17.27 -33.02 23.17
CA ARG A 338 -17.54 -34.45 23.02
C ARG A 338 -16.27 -35.30 22.84
N LEU A 339 -15.25 -34.77 22.18
CA LEU A 339 -14.00 -35.48 21.92
C LEU A 339 -12.91 -35.22 22.98
N GLY A 340 -13.18 -34.37 23.97
CA GLY A 340 -12.16 -33.94 24.94
C GLY A 340 -10.96 -33.26 24.27
N ARG A 341 -11.17 -32.61 23.12
CA ARG A 341 -10.11 -31.96 22.34
C ARG A 341 -10.30 -30.46 22.31
N SER A 342 -9.20 -29.72 22.14
CA SER A 342 -9.30 -28.27 21.98
C SER A 342 -10.01 -27.90 20.68
N LEU A 343 -10.81 -26.83 20.72
CA LEU A 343 -11.49 -26.26 19.56
C LEU A 343 -10.54 -25.98 18.39
N ASN A 344 -9.33 -25.50 18.71
CA ASN A 344 -8.27 -25.28 17.72
C ASN A 344 -7.76 -26.57 17.07
N ALA A 345 -7.71 -27.69 17.80
CA ALA A 345 -7.30 -28.98 17.24
C ALA A 345 -8.30 -29.48 16.19
N ILE A 346 -9.60 -29.36 16.47
CA ILE A 346 -10.70 -29.72 15.53
C ILE A 346 -10.65 -28.83 14.29
N ARG A 347 -10.61 -27.49 14.47
CA ARG A 347 -10.52 -26.53 13.36
C ARG A 347 -9.30 -26.76 12.47
N LEU A 348 -8.16 -27.13 13.07
CA LEU A 348 -6.93 -27.41 12.33
C LEU A 348 -7.00 -28.73 11.57
N LYS A 349 -7.52 -29.79 12.21
CA LYS A 349 -7.68 -31.11 11.58
C LYS A 349 -8.68 -31.06 10.43
N ARG A 350 -9.83 -30.40 10.63
CA ARG A 350 -10.85 -30.15 9.60
C ARG A 350 -10.27 -29.43 8.37
N ARG A 351 -9.51 -28.35 8.59
CA ARG A 351 -8.82 -27.61 7.52
C ARG A 351 -7.79 -28.45 6.78
N ARG A 352 -6.99 -29.26 7.48
CA ARG A 352 -5.98 -30.15 6.86
C ARG A 352 -6.61 -31.27 6.02
N LEU A 353 -7.82 -31.70 6.38
CA LEU A 353 -8.58 -32.70 5.62
C LEU A 353 -9.50 -32.07 4.56
N HIS A 354 -9.42 -30.75 4.35
CA HIS A 354 -10.26 -30.01 3.41
C HIS A 354 -11.77 -30.20 3.62
N ILE A 355 -12.19 -30.48 4.85
CA ILE A 355 -13.61 -30.65 5.18
C ILE A 355 -14.23 -29.23 5.33
N PRO A 356 -15.24 -28.86 4.51
CA PRO A 356 -15.85 -27.54 4.56
C PRO A 356 -16.50 -27.24 5.92
N ASP A 357 -16.50 -25.97 6.31
CA ASP A 357 -17.21 -25.53 7.51
C ASP A 357 -18.72 -25.44 7.22
N ARG A 358 -19.47 -26.44 7.65
CA ARG A 358 -20.93 -26.48 7.45
C ARG A 358 -21.70 -25.65 8.48
N PHE A 359 -21.04 -25.25 9.57
CA PHE A 359 -21.65 -24.52 10.68
C PHE A 359 -20.79 -23.32 11.09
N PRO A 360 -20.70 -22.27 10.25
CA PRO A 360 -19.89 -21.09 10.56
C PRO A 360 -20.42 -20.38 11.81
N ASP A 361 -19.52 -19.76 12.55
CA ASP A 361 -19.87 -18.95 13.72
C ASP A 361 -20.86 -17.82 13.33
N PRO A 362 -22.04 -17.72 13.99
CA PRO A 362 -23.00 -16.63 13.77
C PRO A 362 -22.41 -15.22 13.91
N ASN A 363 -21.30 -15.05 14.64
CA ASN A 363 -20.62 -13.76 14.78
C ASN A 363 -20.02 -13.24 13.46
N GLY A 364 -19.95 -14.07 12.42
CA GLY A 364 -19.53 -13.68 11.07
C GLY A 364 -20.65 -13.19 10.14
N LEU A 365 -21.91 -13.18 10.59
CA LEU A 365 -23.05 -12.75 9.79
C LEU A 365 -23.08 -11.23 9.60
N LYS A 366 -23.43 -10.77 8.40
CA LYS A 366 -23.67 -9.34 8.19
C LYS A 366 -24.94 -8.92 8.94
N PRO A 367 -25.03 -7.66 9.43
CA PRO A 367 -26.24 -7.16 10.08
C PRO A 367 -27.52 -7.36 9.24
N GLU A 368 -27.40 -7.19 7.91
CA GLU A 368 -28.48 -7.42 6.94
C GLU A 368 -28.97 -8.88 6.95
N GLU A 369 -28.04 -9.85 7.00
CA GLU A 369 -28.35 -11.28 7.03
C GLU A 369 -29.01 -11.68 8.36
N ILE A 370 -28.65 -11.01 9.48
CA ILE A 370 -29.25 -11.22 10.81
C ILE A 370 -30.69 -10.71 10.86
N GLU A 371 -31.04 -9.65 10.13
CA GLU A 371 -32.42 -9.14 10.01
C GLU A 371 -33.30 -10.05 9.14
N MET A 372 -32.71 -10.71 8.14
CA MET A 372 -33.41 -11.68 7.30
C MET A 372 -33.72 -13.01 8.02
N LEU A 373 -32.96 -13.34 9.07
CA LEU A 373 -33.19 -14.54 9.87
C LEU A 373 -34.57 -14.50 10.56
N GLY A 374 -35.46 -15.37 10.09
CA GLY A 374 -36.81 -15.55 10.64
C GLY A 374 -37.90 -14.77 9.92
N THR A 375 -37.56 -13.79 9.07
CA THR A 375 -38.53 -13.04 8.24
C THR A 375 -38.81 -13.72 6.91
N VAL A 376 -37.80 -14.39 6.35
CA VAL A 376 -37.88 -15.23 5.14
C VAL A 376 -37.87 -16.71 5.57
N PRO A 377 -38.58 -17.63 4.87
CA PRO A 377 -38.46 -19.05 5.12
C PRO A 377 -37.00 -19.53 5.05
N ASP A 378 -36.57 -20.37 6.00
CA ASP A 378 -35.18 -20.80 6.11
C ASP A 378 -34.65 -21.45 4.81
N ALA A 379 -35.49 -22.21 4.10
CA ALA A 379 -35.15 -22.84 2.82
C ALA A 379 -34.90 -21.81 1.69
N GLU A 380 -35.68 -20.74 1.64
CA GLU A 380 -35.51 -19.67 0.65
C GLU A 380 -34.27 -18.83 0.97
N LEU A 381 -34.06 -18.50 2.25
CA LEU A 381 -32.87 -17.79 2.70
C LEU A 381 -31.60 -18.63 2.46
N ALA A 382 -31.71 -19.97 2.56
CA ALA A 382 -30.61 -20.91 2.28
C ALA A 382 -30.19 -20.84 0.82
N ALA A 383 -31.15 -20.86 -0.10
CA ALA A 383 -30.90 -20.72 -1.51
C ALA A 383 -30.29 -19.35 -1.86
N GLN A 384 -30.77 -18.26 -1.24
CA GLN A 384 -30.26 -16.90 -1.48
C GLN A 384 -28.80 -16.70 -1.02
N LEU A 385 -28.42 -17.29 0.12
CA LEU A 385 -27.08 -17.12 0.70
C LEU A 385 -26.09 -18.21 0.25
N GLY A 386 -26.53 -19.17 -0.57
CA GLY A 386 -25.72 -20.32 -0.98
C GLY A 386 -25.31 -21.21 0.19
N ARG A 387 -26.23 -21.39 1.16
CA ARG A 387 -26.00 -22.16 2.41
C ARG A 387 -27.03 -23.26 2.55
N THR A 388 -26.82 -24.16 3.52
CA THR A 388 -27.78 -25.22 3.85
C THR A 388 -28.85 -24.73 4.81
N GLU A 389 -30.09 -25.21 4.67
CA GLU A 389 -31.22 -24.86 5.55
C GLU A 389 -30.91 -25.06 7.04
N ASN A 390 -30.28 -26.19 7.40
CA ASN A 390 -29.87 -26.49 8.78
C ASN A 390 -28.93 -25.43 9.38
N CYS A 391 -28.12 -24.76 8.55
CA CYS A 391 -27.22 -23.70 8.99
C CYS A 391 -28.00 -22.45 9.39
N ILE A 392 -29.02 -22.10 8.62
CA ILE A 392 -29.90 -20.95 8.87
C ILE A 392 -30.80 -21.20 10.06
N GLN A 393 -31.36 -22.40 10.17
CA GLN A 393 -32.13 -22.84 11.32
C GLN A 393 -31.29 -22.75 12.61
N SER A 394 -30.04 -23.25 12.57
CA SER A 394 -29.10 -23.17 13.69
C SER A 394 -28.79 -21.72 14.08
N TRP A 395 -28.53 -20.84 13.11
CA TRP A 395 -28.28 -19.42 13.37
C TRP A 395 -29.50 -18.72 13.98
N ARG A 396 -30.71 -18.99 13.47
CA ARG A 396 -31.96 -18.45 14.03
C ARG A 396 -32.14 -18.85 15.49
N ILE A 397 -31.92 -20.13 15.81
CA ILE A 397 -32.04 -20.66 17.18
C ILE A 397 -30.97 -20.05 18.10
N LYS A 398 -29.71 -20.02 17.66
CA LYS A 398 -28.57 -19.50 18.43
C LYS A 398 -28.67 -17.99 18.70
N LEU A 399 -29.22 -17.22 17.75
CA LEU A 399 -29.49 -15.78 17.89
C LEU A 399 -30.88 -15.47 18.48
N LYS A 400 -31.65 -16.49 18.89
CA LYS A 400 -33.00 -16.37 19.48
C LYS A 400 -33.96 -15.50 18.64
N LYS A 401 -33.89 -15.59 17.31
CA LYS A 401 -34.75 -14.83 16.39
C LYS A 401 -36.13 -15.51 16.23
N PRO A 402 -37.25 -14.78 16.29
CA PRO A 402 -38.58 -15.35 16.08
C PRO A 402 -38.78 -15.78 14.63
N TYR A 403 -39.40 -16.94 14.41
CA TYR A 403 -39.70 -17.45 13.06
C TYR A 403 -41.04 -16.91 12.54
N LEU A 404 -41.01 -15.67 12.05
CA LEU A 404 -42.17 -14.95 11.53
C LEU A 404 -42.65 -15.48 10.17
N ALA A 405 -41.79 -16.16 9.43
CA ALA A 405 -42.13 -16.85 8.19
C ALA A 405 -42.93 -18.15 8.40
N SER A 406 -43.17 -18.57 9.65
CA SER A 406 -44.00 -19.73 9.95
C SER A 406 -45.46 -19.51 9.58
N LYS A 407 -46.06 -20.51 8.91
CA LYS A 407 -47.52 -20.57 8.67
C LYS A 407 -48.33 -20.61 9.99
N CYS A 408 -47.70 -20.96 11.10
CA CYS A 408 -48.27 -21.03 12.45
C CYS A 408 -47.73 -19.91 13.36
N ARG A 409 -47.49 -18.70 12.82
CA ARG A 409 -47.00 -17.58 13.63
C ARG A 409 -48.09 -17.00 14.55
N PRO A 410 -47.72 -16.55 15.76
CA PRO A 410 -48.65 -15.89 16.69
C PRO A 410 -49.29 -14.63 16.07
N TRP A 411 -50.50 -14.31 16.50
CA TRP A 411 -51.25 -13.14 16.00
C TRP A 411 -50.64 -11.85 16.54
N THR A 412 -50.38 -10.87 15.67
CA THR A 412 -49.91 -9.56 16.12
C THR A 412 -51.08 -8.69 16.58
N GLU A 413 -50.84 -7.73 17.46
CA GLU A 413 -51.90 -6.86 17.99
C GLU A 413 -52.57 -6.03 16.87
N ALA A 414 -51.82 -5.65 15.84
CA ALA A 414 -52.35 -4.99 14.65
C ALA A 414 -53.27 -5.90 13.82
N GLU A 415 -52.91 -7.17 13.65
CA GLU A 415 -53.77 -8.16 12.97
C GLU A 415 -55.07 -8.38 13.75
N LEU A 416 -54.99 -8.51 15.09
CA LEU A 416 -56.15 -8.72 15.96
C LEU A 416 -57.14 -7.55 15.90
N ARG A 417 -56.66 -6.30 15.84
CA ARG A 417 -57.51 -5.09 15.73
C ARG A 417 -58.29 -5.01 14.41
N LEU A 418 -57.81 -5.66 13.36
CA LEU A 418 -58.43 -5.62 12.03
C LEU A 418 -59.48 -6.72 11.83
N LEU A 419 -59.42 -7.81 12.62
CA LEU A 419 -60.41 -8.88 12.58
C LEU A 419 -61.83 -8.33 12.86
N GLY A 420 -62.78 -8.63 11.98
CA GLY A 420 -64.17 -8.15 12.07
C GLY A 420 -64.40 -6.70 11.61
N ARG A 421 -63.33 -5.93 11.32
CA ARG A 421 -63.41 -4.56 10.76
C ARG A 421 -63.11 -4.50 9.26
N ARG A 422 -62.42 -5.50 8.73
CA ARG A 422 -62.09 -5.64 7.31
C ARG A 422 -62.40 -7.06 6.82
N PRO A 423 -62.69 -7.22 5.51
CA PRO A 423 -62.95 -8.53 4.93
C PRO A 423 -61.82 -9.52 5.21
N ASP A 424 -62.18 -10.74 5.60
CA ASP A 424 -61.23 -11.80 5.95
C ASP A 424 -60.22 -12.05 4.81
N ALA A 425 -60.66 -11.92 3.55
CA ALA A 425 -59.81 -12.02 2.36
C ALA A 425 -58.76 -10.90 2.27
N ALA A 426 -59.13 -9.66 2.59
CA ALA A 426 -58.20 -8.52 2.57
C ALA A 426 -57.19 -8.59 3.72
N ILE A 427 -57.56 -9.14 4.87
CA ILE A 427 -56.63 -9.37 5.99
C ILE A 427 -55.68 -10.51 5.65
N ALA A 428 -56.19 -11.59 5.05
CA ALA A 428 -55.39 -12.71 4.58
C ALA A 428 -54.33 -12.27 3.56
N GLU A 429 -54.69 -11.44 2.59
CA GLU A 429 -53.78 -10.94 1.56
C GLU A 429 -52.75 -9.94 2.14
N ASN A 430 -53.18 -8.94 2.90
CA ASN A 430 -52.29 -7.91 3.45
C ASN A 430 -51.25 -8.45 4.44
N TYR A 431 -51.59 -9.49 5.19
CA TYR A 431 -50.71 -10.09 6.20
C TYR A 431 -50.18 -11.46 5.80
N SER A 432 -50.42 -11.89 4.55
CA SER A 432 -50.00 -13.20 4.03
C SER A 432 -50.42 -14.37 4.95
N ARG A 433 -51.64 -14.31 5.50
CA ARG A 433 -52.27 -15.41 6.25
C ARG A 433 -53.25 -16.16 5.34
N THR A 434 -53.57 -17.40 5.68
CA THR A 434 -54.63 -18.13 4.97
C THR A 434 -56.00 -17.57 5.39
N ILE A 435 -56.94 -17.47 4.43
CA ILE A 435 -58.31 -17.02 4.70
C ILE A 435 -58.95 -17.88 5.79
N HIS A 436 -58.66 -19.19 5.78
CA HIS A 436 -59.14 -20.12 6.80
C HIS A 436 -58.61 -19.79 8.21
N ALA A 437 -57.34 -19.43 8.36
CA ALA A 437 -56.77 -19.06 9.66
C ALA A 437 -57.38 -17.75 10.20
N VAL A 438 -57.66 -16.78 9.32
CA VAL A 438 -58.35 -15.53 9.67
C VAL A 438 -59.78 -15.79 10.12
N ALA A 439 -60.53 -16.61 9.37
CA ALA A 439 -61.89 -16.98 9.71
C ALA A 439 -61.99 -17.76 11.04
N CYS A 440 -61.07 -18.71 11.28
CA CYS A 440 -61.01 -19.44 12.54
C CYS A 440 -60.72 -18.51 13.72
N LYS A 441 -59.69 -17.65 13.61
CA LYS A 441 -59.34 -16.76 14.72
C LYS A 441 -60.43 -15.72 15.01
N ARG A 442 -61.10 -15.21 13.97
CA ARG A 442 -62.25 -14.32 14.11
C ARG A 442 -63.39 -15.00 14.88
N ARG A 443 -63.67 -16.28 14.57
CA ARG A 443 -64.68 -17.09 15.25
C ARG A 443 -64.32 -17.34 16.72
N ASP A 444 -63.07 -17.68 17.00
CA ASP A 444 -62.58 -17.89 18.37
C ASP A 444 -62.72 -16.65 19.26
N LEU A 445 -62.66 -15.45 18.66
CA LEU A 445 -62.83 -14.17 19.35
C LEU A 445 -64.28 -13.66 19.35
N GLY A 446 -65.23 -14.43 18.80
CA GLY A 446 -66.65 -14.06 18.76
C GLY A 446 -66.99 -12.86 17.86
N LEU A 447 -66.11 -12.50 16.92
CA LEU A 447 -66.26 -11.30 16.09
C LEU A 447 -67.13 -11.57 14.85
N PRO A 448 -68.06 -10.67 14.50
CA PRO A 448 -68.93 -10.85 13.33
C PRO A 448 -68.12 -10.77 12.03
N ALA A 449 -68.59 -11.47 10.99
CA ALA A 449 -68.02 -11.34 9.66
C ALA A 449 -68.35 -9.95 9.10
N SER A 450 -67.32 -9.19 8.71
CA SER A 450 -67.54 -7.95 7.96
C SER A 450 -68.08 -8.31 6.58
N ARG A 451 -69.20 -7.69 6.17
CA ARG A 451 -69.73 -7.84 4.81
C ARG A 451 -68.79 -7.27 3.76
#